data_AF-A0A1S7PNK9-F1
#
_entry.id   AF-A0A1S7PNK9-F1
#
_cell.length_a   1.000
_cell.length_b   1.000
_cell.length_c   1.000
_cell.angle_alpha   90.00
_cell.angle_beta   90.00
_cell.angle_gamma   90.00
#
_symmetry.space_group_name_H-M   'P 1'
#
loop_
_entity.id
_entity.type
_entity.pdbx_description
1 polymer ?
#
loop_
_entity_poly.entity_id
_entity_poly.type
_entity_poly.pdbx_seq_one_letter_code
_entity_poly.pdbx_strand_id
1 'polypeptide(L)'
;MKFKKAIVALATLMLASCVQSVTVKTPFNTAEHEFAAKPGKATVSAQAFMRRNDGMVVYAAGSNAMLLPASSYVRELYDTSQKVYGAPPVTNLDIRLKDYTKIAQANGEGRFSFHGVPDGEYLVVTNVNWRAGDSTQGGDLTKFITVSNGQNVDVILTR
;
A
#
# COMPACT_ATOMS: atom_id res chain seq x y z
N MET A 1 -53.77 -45.25 -15.40
CA MET A 1 -52.36 -45.66 -15.61
C MET A 1 -51.44 -44.58 -15.06
N LYS A 2 -50.50 -44.99 -14.21
CA LYS A 2 -49.56 -44.15 -13.43
C LYS A 2 -48.22 -44.00 -14.19
N PHE A 3 -47.71 -42.79 -14.40
CA PHE A 3 -46.30 -42.48 -14.70
C PHE A 3 -45.99 -41.06 -14.21
N LYS A 4 -45.53 -40.87 -12.97
CA LYS A 4 -44.13 -40.79 -12.48
C LYS A 4 -43.29 -39.63 -13.05
N LYS A 5 -43.07 -38.65 -12.16
CA LYS A 5 -41.84 -37.89 -11.87
C LYS A 5 -41.32 -36.86 -12.89
N ALA A 6 -41.23 -35.61 -12.45
CA ALA A 6 -39.97 -34.86 -12.45
C ALA A 6 -40.07 -33.70 -11.45
N ILE A 7 -39.59 -33.92 -10.22
CA ILE A 7 -39.30 -32.86 -9.25
C ILE A 7 -38.03 -32.19 -9.77
N VAL A 8 -38.15 -30.97 -10.30
CA VAL A 8 -37.01 -30.12 -10.62
C VAL A 8 -36.53 -29.50 -9.32
N ALA A 9 -35.60 -30.17 -8.64
CA ALA A 9 -34.90 -29.61 -7.50
C ALA A 9 -33.93 -28.54 -8.00
N LEU A 10 -34.34 -27.28 -7.86
CA LEU A 10 -33.54 -26.10 -8.14
C LEU A 10 -32.42 -26.01 -7.08
N ALA A 11 -31.27 -26.62 -7.36
CA ALA A 11 -30.09 -26.52 -6.54
C ALA A 11 -29.43 -25.14 -6.75
N THR A 12 -29.92 -24.15 -6.01
CA THR A 12 -29.23 -22.86 -5.82
C THR A 12 -27.91 -23.11 -5.09
N LEU A 13 -26.83 -23.27 -5.87
CA LEU A 13 -25.45 -23.28 -5.40
C LEU A 13 -25.14 -21.88 -4.85
N MET A 14 -25.21 -21.70 -3.54
CA MET A 14 -24.68 -20.51 -2.88
C MET A 14 -23.16 -20.56 -2.95
N LEU A 15 -22.58 -19.87 -3.93
CA LEU A 15 -21.15 -19.55 -3.94
C LEU A 15 -20.87 -18.57 -2.81
N ALA A 16 -20.57 -19.08 -1.62
CA ALA A 16 -20.03 -18.28 -0.54
C ALA A 16 -18.62 -17.81 -0.95
N SER A 17 -18.51 -16.59 -1.49
CA SER A 17 -17.23 -15.94 -1.73
C SER A 17 -16.57 -15.67 -0.37
N CYS A 18 -15.59 -16.48 0.00
CA CYS A 18 -14.79 -16.23 1.18
C CYS A 18 -13.93 -14.98 0.93
N VAL A 19 -14.21 -13.89 1.64
CA VAL A 19 -13.36 -12.69 1.61
C VAL A 19 -12.02 -13.08 2.24
N GLN A 20 -10.97 -13.18 1.43
CA GLN A 20 -9.63 -13.46 1.92
C GLN A 20 -9.14 -12.25 2.75
N SER A 21 -8.67 -12.51 3.96
CA SER A 21 -8.06 -11.52 4.85
C SER A 21 -6.69 -12.00 5.29
N VAL A 22 -5.83 -11.07 5.70
CA VAL A 22 -4.46 -11.38 6.14
C VAL A 22 -4.22 -10.84 7.54
N THR A 23 -3.38 -11.54 8.29
CA THR A 23 -2.94 -11.15 9.64
C THR A 23 -1.44 -10.99 9.68
N VAL A 24 -0.98 -9.96 10.38
CA VAL A 24 0.45 -9.75 10.69
C VAL A 24 0.79 -10.54 11.94
N LYS A 25 1.86 -11.33 11.89
CA LYS A 25 2.32 -12.18 13.01
C LYS A 25 3.33 -11.46 13.90
N THR A 26 4.12 -10.56 13.32
CA THR A 26 5.10 -9.75 14.04
C THR A 26 4.36 -8.81 14.99
N PRO A 27 4.70 -8.80 16.28
CA PRO A 27 4.11 -7.86 17.22
C PRO A 27 4.62 -6.44 16.96
N PHE A 28 3.78 -5.44 17.25
CA PHE A 28 4.19 -4.04 17.14
C PHE A 28 5.15 -3.67 18.29
N ASN A 29 6.40 -3.38 17.93
CA ASN A 29 7.44 -2.92 18.84
C ASN A 29 7.64 -1.40 18.71
N THR A 30 7.24 -0.64 19.73
CA THR A 30 7.34 0.83 19.75
C THR A 30 8.78 1.32 19.51
N ALA A 31 9.78 0.65 20.09
CA ALA A 31 11.18 1.07 20.01
C ALA A 31 11.71 1.10 18.56
N GLU A 32 11.19 0.25 17.67
CA GLU A 32 11.55 0.25 16.24
C GLU A 32 10.99 1.44 15.46
N HIS A 33 10.09 2.24 16.06
CA HIS A 33 9.41 3.34 15.38
C HIS A 33 9.77 4.70 15.99
N GLU A 34 10.21 4.73 17.25
CA GLU A 34 10.49 5.97 18.01
C GLU A 34 11.41 6.96 17.30
N PHE A 35 12.35 6.48 16.49
CA PHE A 35 13.25 7.36 15.74
C PHE A 35 12.49 8.26 14.75
N ALA A 36 11.38 7.79 14.18
CA ALA A 36 10.61 8.53 13.18
C ALA A 36 9.81 9.69 13.77
N ALA A 37 9.56 9.69 15.09
CA ALA A 37 8.91 10.78 15.81
C ALA A 37 9.89 11.90 16.20
N LYS A 38 11.20 11.70 16.05
CA LYS A 38 12.21 12.72 16.35
C LYS A 38 12.22 13.83 15.30
N PRO A 39 12.76 15.02 15.60
CA PRO A 39 13.07 16.01 14.58
C PRO A 39 14.12 15.49 13.61
N GLY A 40 13.95 15.81 12.32
CA GLY A 40 14.88 15.44 11.25
C GLY A 40 15.25 16.62 10.37
N LYS A 41 16.29 16.45 9.56
CA LYS A 41 16.80 17.52 8.67
C LYS A 41 16.57 17.23 7.19
N ALA A 42 16.35 15.96 6.83
CA ALA A 42 16.21 15.56 5.45
C ALA A 42 14.83 15.93 4.88
N THR A 43 14.81 16.15 3.57
CA THR A 43 13.61 16.11 2.75
C THR A 43 13.66 14.85 1.88
N VAL A 44 12.58 14.07 1.93
CA VAL A 44 12.36 12.94 1.01
C VAL A 44 11.41 13.43 -0.07
N SER A 45 11.90 13.56 -1.28
CA SER A 45 11.12 13.94 -2.46
C SER A 45 10.85 12.70 -3.31
N ALA A 46 9.66 12.61 -3.89
CA ALA A 46 9.33 11.49 -4.76
C ALA A 46 8.44 11.89 -5.94
N GLN A 47 8.51 11.09 -7.00
CA GLN A 47 7.54 11.09 -8.08
C GLN A 47 7.02 9.67 -8.31
N ALA A 48 5.70 9.53 -8.43
CA ALA A 48 5.03 8.26 -8.62
C ALA A 48 4.18 8.22 -9.89
N PHE A 49 4.39 7.18 -10.69
CA PHE A 49 3.64 6.92 -11.91
C PHE A 49 3.70 5.45 -12.32
N MET A 50 2.73 5.01 -13.12
CA MET A 50 2.76 3.72 -13.80
C MET A 50 2.67 3.93 -15.32
N ARG A 51 3.24 2.99 -16.07
CA ARG A 51 3.10 2.95 -17.53
C ARG A 51 2.06 1.90 -17.91
N ARG A 52 1.06 2.31 -18.69
CA ARG A 52 0.09 1.41 -19.31
C ARG A 52 0.74 0.64 -20.46
N ASN A 53 0.13 -0.48 -20.84
CA ASN A 53 0.58 -1.30 -21.97
C ASN A 53 0.56 -0.55 -23.31
N ASP A 54 -0.29 0.47 -23.45
CA ASP A 54 -0.34 1.36 -24.63
C ASP A 54 0.70 2.48 -24.62
N GLY A 55 1.55 2.52 -23.60
CA GLY A 55 2.62 3.50 -23.46
C GLY A 55 2.23 4.78 -22.73
N MET A 56 0.96 4.99 -22.39
CA MET A 56 0.53 6.16 -21.62
C MET A 56 1.05 6.10 -20.17
N VAL A 57 1.48 7.25 -19.65
CA VAL A 57 1.86 7.40 -18.24
C VAL A 57 0.65 7.84 -17.44
N VAL A 58 0.42 7.16 -16.31
CA VAL A 58 -0.59 7.53 -15.32
C VAL A 58 0.13 7.94 -14.06
N TYR A 59 0.02 9.22 -13.69
CA TYR A 59 0.59 9.76 -12.46
C TYR A 59 -0.27 9.43 -11.25
N ALA A 60 0.34 9.41 -10.06
CA ALA A 60 -0.36 9.28 -8.77
C ALA A 60 -1.14 10.57 -8.38
N ALA A 61 -1.68 11.32 -9.34
CA ALA A 61 -2.26 12.63 -9.12
C ALA A 61 -3.35 12.61 -8.03
N GLY A 62 -3.19 13.44 -7.00
CA GLY A 62 -4.12 13.55 -5.87
C GLY A 62 -4.08 12.37 -4.89
N SER A 63 -3.25 11.35 -5.12
CA SER A 63 -3.13 10.20 -4.24
C SER A 63 -2.36 10.56 -2.97
N ASN A 64 -2.74 9.93 -1.85
CA ASN A 64 -1.99 10.05 -0.61
C ASN A 64 -0.69 9.24 -0.72
N ALA A 65 0.37 9.79 -0.15
CA ALA A 65 1.64 9.12 0.03
C ALA A 65 1.95 9.02 1.52
N MET A 66 2.50 7.90 1.94
CA MET A 66 2.88 7.61 3.31
C MET A 66 4.37 7.29 3.39
N LEU A 67 5.00 7.77 4.46
CA LEU A 67 6.35 7.40 4.84
C LEU A 67 6.29 6.72 6.20
N LEU A 68 6.57 5.41 6.21
CA LEU A 68 6.52 4.58 7.41
C LEU A 68 7.94 4.19 7.83
N PRO A 69 8.29 4.15 9.12
CA PRO A 69 9.55 3.56 9.56
C PRO A 69 9.59 2.09 9.14
N ALA A 70 10.70 1.64 8.55
CA ALA A 70 10.88 0.28 8.07
C ALA A 70 11.20 -0.69 9.22
N SER A 71 10.27 -0.83 10.17
CA SER A 71 10.34 -1.81 11.25
C SER A 71 10.14 -3.24 10.75
N SER A 72 10.42 -4.23 11.60
CA SER A 72 10.08 -5.63 11.33
C SER A 72 8.59 -5.81 11.03
N TYR A 73 7.74 -5.12 11.79
CA TYR A 73 6.28 -5.07 11.60
C TYR A 73 5.88 -4.54 10.22
N VAL A 74 6.45 -3.40 9.80
CA VAL A 74 6.16 -2.78 8.50
C VAL A 74 6.69 -3.62 7.34
N ARG A 75 7.83 -4.30 7.52
CA ARG A 75 8.35 -5.25 6.52
C ARG A 75 7.41 -6.45 6.33
N GLU A 76 6.86 -7.02 7.39
CA GLU A 76 5.88 -8.10 7.23
C GLU A 76 4.59 -7.60 6.57
N LEU A 77 4.10 -6.40 6.91
CA LEU A 77 2.97 -5.78 6.22
C LEU A 77 3.23 -5.68 4.72
N TYR A 78 4.39 -5.17 4.33
CA TYR A 78 4.83 -5.11 2.95
C TYR A 78 4.85 -6.52 2.32
N ASP A 79 5.57 -7.47 2.90
CA ASP A 79 5.69 -8.83 2.36
C ASP A 79 4.34 -9.54 2.21
N THR A 80 3.42 -9.30 3.15
CA THR A 80 2.08 -9.88 3.14
C THR A 80 1.24 -9.26 2.03
N SER A 81 1.32 -7.93 1.83
CA SER A 81 0.61 -7.24 0.74
C SER A 81 1.07 -7.71 -0.64
N GLN A 82 2.35 -8.06 -0.80
CA GLN A 82 2.90 -8.54 -2.07
C GLN A 82 2.52 -9.99 -2.41
N LYS A 83 2.17 -10.80 -1.39
CA LYS A 83 1.86 -12.23 -1.56
C LYS A 83 0.40 -12.49 -1.93
N VAL A 84 -0.49 -11.53 -1.73
CA VAL A 84 -1.93 -11.74 -1.96
C VAL A 84 -2.48 -10.83 -3.02
N TYR A 85 -3.04 -11.45 -4.06
CA TYR A 85 -3.72 -10.75 -5.14
C TYR A 85 -4.97 -10.02 -4.61
N GLY A 86 -5.17 -8.78 -5.04
CA GLY A 86 -6.37 -8.00 -4.72
C GLY A 86 -6.31 -7.19 -3.42
N ALA A 87 -5.15 -7.06 -2.77
CA ALA A 87 -4.94 -6.25 -1.57
C ALA A 87 -5.98 -6.54 -0.47
N PRO A 88 -6.04 -7.79 0.03
CA PRO A 88 -6.99 -8.15 1.09
C PRO A 88 -6.77 -7.29 2.34
N PRO A 89 -7.84 -7.01 3.11
CA PRO A 89 -7.69 -6.23 4.33
C PRO A 89 -6.79 -6.94 5.34
N VAL A 90 -5.89 -6.18 5.95
CA VAL A 90 -5.15 -6.59 7.15
C VAL A 90 -6.06 -6.40 8.34
N THR A 91 -6.41 -7.47 9.05
CA THR A 91 -7.45 -7.42 10.10
C THR A 91 -6.94 -7.01 11.47
N ASN A 92 -5.62 -7.03 11.68
CA ASN A 92 -4.97 -6.73 12.96
C ASN A 92 -3.91 -5.62 12.85
N LEU A 93 -4.18 -4.59 12.05
CA LEU A 93 -3.30 -3.43 11.95
C LEU A 93 -3.23 -2.70 13.31
N ASP A 94 -2.03 -2.46 13.81
CA ASP A 94 -1.84 -1.73 15.05
C ASP A 94 -2.01 -0.23 14.81
N ILE A 95 -2.97 0.37 15.51
CA ILE A 95 -3.33 1.78 15.35
C ILE A 95 -2.18 2.74 15.68
N ARG A 96 -1.19 2.31 16.49
CA ARG A 96 -0.03 3.13 16.87
C ARG A 96 0.91 3.43 15.71
N LEU A 97 0.86 2.66 14.62
CA LEU A 97 1.69 2.92 13.43
C LEU A 97 1.43 4.32 12.84
N LYS A 98 0.20 4.83 12.96
CA LYS A 98 -0.16 6.16 12.47
C LYS A 98 0.64 7.28 13.13
N ASP A 99 1.04 7.10 14.40
CA ASP A 99 1.74 8.12 15.19
C ASP A 99 3.19 8.31 14.70
N TYR A 100 3.70 7.35 13.91
CA TYR A 100 5.03 7.35 13.31
C TYR A 100 5.00 7.52 11.78
N THR A 101 3.81 7.69 11.19
CA THR A 101 3.64 7.79 9.74
C THR A 101 3.54 9.25 9.32
N LYS A 102 4.39 9.68 8.39
CA LYS A 102 4.21 10.99 7.73
C LYS A 102 3.32 10.81 6.49
N ILE A 103 2.44 11.77 6.24
CA ILE A 103 1.52 11.76 5.09
C ILE A 103 1.78 13.00 4.24
N ALA A 104 1.76 12.82 2.92
CA ALA A 104 1.78 13.88 1.92
C ALA A 104 0.75 13.57 0.83
N GLN A 105 0.37 14.55 0.02
CA GLN A 105 -0.48 14.34 -1.14
C GLN A 105 0.32 14.64 -2.42
N ALA A 106 0.19 13.76 -3.40
CA ALA A 106 0.80 13.94 -4.71
C ALA A 106 0.08 15.02 -5.53
N ASN A 107 0.86 15.89 -6.18
CA ASN A 107 0.35 16.88 -7.11
C ASN A 107 -0.04 16.25 -8.47
N GLY A 108 -0.46 17.07 -9.44
CA GLY A 108 -0.90 16.60 -10.77
C GLY A 108 0.14 15.81 -11.57
N GLU A 109 1.43 15.96 -11.23
CA GLU A 109 2.55 15.24 -11.86
C GLU A 109 3.00 14.02 -11.04
N GLY A 110 2.22 13.62 -10.03
CA GLY A 110 2.55 12.53 -9.13
C GLY A 110 3.72 12.85 -8.19
N ARG A 111 4.08 14.12 -8.00
CA ARG A 111 5.19 14.54 -7.13
C ARG A 111 4.70 14.85 -5.71
N PHE A 112 5.48 14.45 -4.71
CA PHE A 112 5.22 14.74 -3.30
C PHE A 112 6.53 14.79 -2.51
N SER A 113 6.48 15.39 -1.32
CA SER A 113 7.63 15.49 -0.42
C SER A 113 7.26 15.33 1.04
N PHE A 114 8.16 14.74 1.82
CA PHE A 114 8.11 14.70 3.28
C PHE A 114 9.27 15.54 3.84
N HIS A 115 8.95 16.45 4.75
CA HIS A 115 9.94 17.34 5.36
C HIS A 115 10.24 16.94 6.81
N GLY A 116 11.43 17.35 7.26
CA GLY A 116 11.89 17.09 8.62
C GLY A 116 11.96 15.59 8.91
N VAL A 117 12.53 14.82 7.98
CA VAL A 117 12.66 13.36 8.08
C VAL A 117 13.94 13.02 8.85
N PRO A 118 13.85 12.30 9.96
CA PRO A 118 15.02 11.83 10.71
C PRO A 118 15.85 10.81 9.93
N ASP A 119 17.06 10.57 10.41
CA ASP A 119 17.88 9.46 9.90
C ASP A 119 17.24 8.13 10.28
N GLY A 120 17.28 7.17 9.34
CA GLY A 120 16.72 5.84 9.51
C GLY A 120 16.23 5.24 8.20
N GLU A 121 15.65 4.04 8.30
CA GLU A 121 15.10 3.33 7.16
C GLU A 121 13.58 3.51 7.09
N TYR A 122 13.08 3.72 5.88
CA TYR A 122 11.66 4.01 5.65
C TYR A 122 11.12 3.19 4.48
N LEU A 123 9.81 2.94 4.53
CA LEU A 123 9.01 2.49 3.40
C LEU A 123 8.20 3.68 2.89
N VAL A 124 8.40 4.05 1.63
CA VAL A 124 7.53 4.99 0.92
C VAL A 124 6.41 4.19 0.27
N VAL A 125 5.17 4.62 0.45
CA VAL A 125 3.97 3.99 -0.12
C VAL A 125 3.09 5.05 -0.77
N THR A 126 2.59 4.78 -1.96
CA THR A 126 1.47 5.50 -2.58
C THR A 126 0.74 4.55 -3.53
N ASN A 127 -0.27 5.01 -4.23
CA ASN A 127 -1.02 4.21 -5.19
C ASN A 127 -1.21 4.96 -6.50
N VAL A 128 -1.29 4.22 -7.60
CA VAL A 128 -1.70 4.72 -8.92
C VAL A 128 -2.83 3.83 -9.39
N ASN A 129 -4.04 4.38 -9.49
CA ASN A 129 -5.21 3.64 -9.94
C ASN A 129 -5.88 4.39 -11.09
N TRP A 130 -6.37 3.66 -12.09
CA TRP A 130 -7.17 4.23 -13.18
C TRP A 130 -8.25 3.27 -13.65
N ARG A 131 -9.20 3.78 -14.44
CA ARG A 131 -10.26 2.99 -15.05
C ARG A 131 -9.86 2.61 -16.47
N ALA A 132 -9.94 1.33 -16.79
CA ALA A 132 -9.82 0.79 -18.14
C ALA A 132 -11.11 0.03 -18.47
N GLY A 133 -12.04 0.74 -19.13
CA GLY A 133 -13.43 0.30 -19.25
C GLY A 133 -14.06 0.11 -17.88
N ASP A 134 -14.64 -1.07 -17.64
CA ASP A 134 -15.26 -1.41 -16.36
C ASP A 134 -14.28 -1.93 -15.30
N SER A 135 -13.00 -2.11 -15.65
CA SER A 135 -11.97 -2.60 -14.74
C SER A 135 -11.16 -1.47 -14.10
N THR A 136 -10.86 -1.62 -12.80
CA THR A 136 -9.87 -0.78 -12.13
C THR A 136 -8.51 -1.43 -12.32
N GLN A 137 -7.54 -0.64 -12.76
CA GLN A 137 -6.17 -1.06 -13.03
C GLN A 137 -5.22 -0.25 -12.16
N GLY A 138 -4.00 -0.75 -12.02
CA GLY A 138 -2.94 -0.12 -11.25
C GLY A 138 -2.69 -0.83 -9.92
N GLY A 139 -2.42 -0.06 -8.87
CA GLY A 139 -2.20 -0.56 -7.52
C GLY A 139 -1.15 0.24 -6.76
N ASP A 140 -0.68 -0.34 -5.67
CA ASP A 140 0.29 0.29 -4.79
C ASP A 140 1.68 0.31 -5.41
N LEU A 141 2.40 1.40 -5.14
CA LEU A 141 3.80 1.59 -5.45
C LEU A 141 4.54 1.81 -4.14
N THR A 142 5.56 0.98 -3.91
CA THR A 142 6.28 0.94 -2.66
C THR A 142 7.78 0.89 -2.89
N LYS A 143 8.55 1.51 -2.00
CA LYS A 143 10.01 1.47 -2.05
C LYS A 143 10.63 1.71 -0.68
N PHE A 144 11.56 0.84 -0.30
CA PHE A 144 12.42 1.09 0.86
C PHE A 144 13.50 2.10 0.52
N ILE A 145 13.76 3.01 1.45
CA ILE A 145 14.79 4.03 1.36
C ILE A 145 15.52 4.16 2.70
N THR A 146 16.70 4.76 2.66
CA THR A 146 17.47 5.10 3.86
C THR A 146 17.78 6.59 3.83
N VAL A 147 17.53 7.26 4.95
CA VAL A 147 17.97 8.63 5.22
C VAL A 147 19.18 8.55 6.15
N SER A 148 20.26 9.23 5.81
CA SER A 148 21.49 9.22 6.61
C SER A 148 22.14 10.60 6.62
N ASN A 149 22.64 11.01 7.79
CA ASN A 149 23.33 12.28 7.99
C ASN A 149 22.49 13.50 7.58
N GLY A 150 21.16 13.41 7.67
CA GLY A 150 20.23 14.46 7.26
C GLY A 150 20.23 14.75 5.76
N GLN A 151 20.77 13.86 4.91
CA GLN A 151 20.80 14.05 3.47
C GLN A 151 19.41 13.88 2.84
N ASN A 152 19.10 14.73 1.86
CA ASN A 152 17.89 14.61 1.08
C ASN A 152 17.92 13.35 0.21
N VAL A 153 16.73 12.78 -0.03
CA VAL A 153 16.56 11.57 -0.84
C VAL A 153 15.54 11.84 -1.92
N ASP A 154 15.90 11.53 -3.17
CA ASP A 154 15.00 11.61 -4.32
C ASP A 154 14.60 10.19 -4.77
N VAL A 155 13.30 9.95 -4.93
CA VAL A 155 12.74 8.62 -5.17
C VAL A 155 11.82 8.61 -6.37
N ILE A 156 12.06 7.71 -7.32
CA ILE A 156 11.08 7.36 -8.34
C ILE A 156 10.35 6.09 -7.92
N LEU A 157 9.03 6.15 -7.90
CA LEU A 157 8.11 5.05 -7.62
C LEU A 157 7.40 4.68 -8.92
N THR A 158 7.73 3.51 -9.47
CA THR A 158 7.14 3.01 -10.70
C THR A 158 7.35 1.49 -10.80
N ARG A 159 6.55 0.81 -11.62
CA ARG A 159 6.66 -0.62 -11.96
C ARG A 159 6.13 -0.88 -13.37
#